data_AF-A0A961QPH8-F1
#
_entry.id   AF-A0A961QPH8-F1
#
_cell.length_a   1.000
_cell.length_b   1.000
_cell.length_c   1.000
_cell.angle_alpha   90.00
_cell.angle_beta   90.00
_cell.angle_gamma   90.00
#
_symmetry.space_group_name_H-M   'P 1'
#
loop_
_entity.id
_entity.type
_entity.pdbx_description
1 polymer ?
#
loop_
_entity_poly.entity_id
_entity_poly.type
_entity_poly.pdbx_seq_one_letter_code
_entity_poly.pdbx_strand_id
1 'polypeptide(L)'
;GGVTDFVFTDDAGYLLSLDGGFAGLIDLGSIRQGVGAQIRKVDLGRKSATPPAGAQLLMPLWPSPQVLAVDPETQTGWILHDAQAVGEMPPMESLRLRSGIPQKVAVADRSFREVQGGVFETVGVIAGGPHELILTTGIGGLTACLGFDVRGGADRAQAQAIMLSVVSADGGYRAGREEALSFIFHDISGTPIRVERAEFVVPSLSTSWVGRLVARLGPDGRLQARLRFPHAGPFAVYPVGLPPDLKLGSAVLLEVK
;
A
#
# COMPACT_ATOMS: atom_id res chain seq x y z
N GLY A 1 6.79 23.74 -14.85
CA GLY A 1 6.37 22.47 -15.46
C GLY A 1 5.41 21.81 -14.51
N GLY A 2 4.33 21.21 -15.01
CA GLY A 2 3.42 20.48 -14.13
C GLY A 2 3.98 19.12 -13.71
N VAL A 3 3.32 18.52 -12.74
CA VAL A 3 3.65 17.22 -12.13
C VAL A 3 2.55 16.23 -12.47
N THR A 4 2.90 15.03 -12.92
CA THR A 4 1.93 13.96 -13.20
C THR A 4 1.60 13.15 -11.96
N ASP A 5 2.61 12.89 -11.13
CA ASP A 5 2.51 11.96 -10.01
C ASP A 5 3.47 12.36 -8.90
N PHE A 6 3.16 11.96 -7.66
CA PHE A 6 3.95 12.27 -6.49
C PHE A 6 3.83 11.18 -5.43
N VAL A 7 4.97 10.80 -4.84
CA VAL A 7 5.00 9.82 -3.75
C VAL A 7 6.07 10.12 -2.71
N PHE A 8 5.92 9.52 -1.53
CA PHE A 8 6.85 9.67 -0.41
C PHE A 8 7.51 8.33 -0.04
N THR A 9 8.73 8.47 0.45
CA THR A 9 9.48 7.50 1.27
C THR A 9 9.64 8.10 2.68
N ASP A 10 10.39 7.46 3.57
CA ASP A 10 10.56 7.94 4.96
C ASP A 10 11.33 9.28 5.02
N ASP A 11 12.26 9.47 4.09
CA ASP A 11 13.24 10.56 4.08
C ASP A 11 13.14 11.48 2.85
N ALA A 12 12.47 11.04 1.79
CA ALA A 12 12.35 11.81 0.55
C ALA A 12 10.93 11.81 -0.07
N GLY A 13 10.60 12.91 -0.75
CA GLY A 13 9.45 13.02 -1.67
C GLY A 13 9.91 12.99 -3.13
N TYR A 14 9.14 12.34 -4.00
CA TYR A 14 9.46 12.15 -5.42
C TYR A 14 8.33 12.64 -6.29
N LEU A 15 8.62 13.54 -7.24
CA LEU A 15 7.69 14.15 -8.19
C LEU A 15 8.03 13.66 -9.60
N LEU A 16 7.05 13.20 -10.38
CA LEU A 16 7.26 12.88 -11.79
C LEU A 16 6.83 14.05 -12.67
N SER A 17 7.72 14.47 -13.57
CA SER A 17 7.42 15.50 -14.56
C SER A 17 6.28 15.11 -15.51
N LEU A 18 5.54 16.11 -16.01
CA LEU A 18 4.44 15.90 -16.95
C LEU A 18 4.83 15.11 -18.21
N ASP A 19 6.03 15.37 -18.72
CA ASP A 19 6.58 14.73 -19.91
C ASP A 19 7.39 13.47 -19.60
N GLY A 20 7.38 12.97 -18.36
CA GLY A 20 8.12 11.77 -17.94
C GLY A 20 9.64 11.90 -18.05
N GLY A 21 10.18 13.05 -18.44
CA GLY A 21 11.60 13.22 -18.77
C GLY A 21 12.52 13.27 -17.55
N PHE A 22 11.98 13.66 -16.40
CA PHE A 22 12.71 13.67 -15.14
C PHE A 22 11.82 13.34 -13.93
N ALA A 23 12.47 12.88 -12.86
CA ALA A 23 11.90 12.84 -11.52
C ALA A 23 12.56 13.92 -10.64
N GLY A 24 11.76 14.68 -9.90
CA GLY A 24 12.23 15.62 -8.88
C GLY A 24 12.26 14.94 -7.52
N LEU A 25 13.39 15.00 -6.83
CA LEU A 25 13.58 14.47 -5.49
C LEU A 25 13.66 15.63 -4.48
N ILE A 26 12.86 15.54 -3.42
CA ILE A 26 12.84 16.46 -2.29
C ILE A 26 13.35 15.72 -1.07
N ASP A 27 14.46 16.16 -0.49
CA ASP A 27 14.93 15.68 0.80
C ASP A 27 14.05 16.29 1.91
N LEU A 28 13.26 15.47 2.59
CA LEU A 28 12.33 15.92 3.63
C LEU A 28 13.06 16.41 4.88
N GLY A 29 14.24 15.86 5.19
CA GLY A 29 15.08 16.30 6.31
C GLY A 29 15.65 17.71 6.11
N SER A 30 15.72 18.17 4.86
CA SER A 30 16.15 19.53 4.51
C SER A 30 15.05 20.60 4.65
N ILE A 31 13.78 20.19 4.77
CA ILE A 31 12.64 21.12 4.80
C ILE A 31 12.57 21.81 6.16
N ARG A 32 12.61 23.15 6.16
CA ARG A 32 12.47 23.99 7.36
C ARG A 32 11.51 25.13 7.10
N GLN A 33 10.81 25.58 8.13
CA GLN A 33 9.91 26.72 8.02
C GLN A 33 10.69 27.98 7.56
N GLY A 34 10.21 28.62 6.50
CA GLY A 34 10.84 29.80 5.91
C GLY A 34 12.01 29.51 4.95
N VAL A 35 12.39 28.24 4.76
CA VAL A 35 13.40 27.83 3.78
C VAL A 35 12.71 27.08 2.65
N GLY A 36 12.91 27.52 1.41
CA GLY A 36 12.34 26.85 0.23
C GLY A 36 12.87 25.42 0.10
N ALA A 37 11.98 24.48 -0.19
CA ALA A 37 12.36 23.10 -0.44
C ALA A 37 13.28 23.02 -1.68
N GLN A 38 14.39 22.29 -1.55
CA GLN A 38 15.28 22.04 -2.68
C GLN A 38 14.79 20.81 -3.44
N ILE A 39 14.50 20.98 -4.73
CA ILE A 39 14.17 19.89 -5.64
C ILE A 39 15.43 19.55 -6.42
N ARG A 40 15.94 18.34 -6.23
CA ARG A 40 17.04 17.79 -7.03
C ARG A 40 16.45 17.02 -8.22
N LYS A 41 17.06 17.16 -9.39
CA LYS A 41 16.56 16.54 -10.62
C LYS A 41 17.29 15.22 -10.87
N VAL A 42 16.53 14.17 -11.21
CA VAL A 42 17.03 12.90 -11.73
C VAL A 42 16.51 12.75 -13.16
N ASP A 43 17.43 12.77 -14.13
CA ASP A 43 17.09 12.64 -15.54
C ASP A 43 16.76 11.19 -15.89
N LEU A 44 15.56 10.94 -16.45
CA LEU A 44 15.11 9.60 -16.86
C LEU A 44 15.48 9.28 -18.32
N GLY A 45 16.33 10.13 -18.92
CA GLY A 45 16.95 9.89 -20.22
C GLY A 45 16.11 10.28 -21.44
N ARG A 46 14.77 10.26 -21.38
CA ARG A 46 13.92 10.69 -22.50
C ARG A 46 12.57 11.22 -22.05
N LYS A 47 12.04 12.20 -22.77
CA LYS A 47 10.65 12.67 -22.66
C LYS A 47 9.71 11.71 -23.38
N SER A 48 8.58 11.42 -22.75
CA SER A 48 7.51 10.57 -23.25
C SER A 48 6.24 11.39 -23.48
N ALA A 49 5.23 10.80 -24.12
CA ALA A 49 3.91 11.39 -24.15
C ALA A 49 3.36 11.61 -22.72
N THR A 50 2.68 12.74 -22.50
CA THR A 50 2.06 13.05 -21.21
C THR A 50 1.10 11.93 -20.81
N PRO A 51 1.27 11.30 -19.63
CA PRO A 51 0.38 10.24 -19.18
C PRO A 51 -1.05 10.75 -18.95
N PRO A 52 -2.07 9.88 -19.01
CA PRO A 52 -3.43 10.23 -18.62
C PRO A 52 -3.49 10.82 -17.21
N ALA A 53 -4.43 11.75 -16.97
CA ALA A 53 -4.65 12.30 -15.64
C ALA A 53 -4.95 11.17 -14.62
N GLY A 54 -4.22 11.17 -13.50
CA GLY A 54 -4.34 10.13 -12.47
C GLY A 54 -3.55 8.83 -12.73
N ALA A 55 -2.63 8.85 -13.69
CA ALA A 55 -1.63 7.79 -13.85
C ALA A 55 -0.74 7.72 -12.61
N GLN A 56 -0.58 6.51 -12.05
CA GLN A 56 0.28 6.23 -10.90
C GLN A 56 1.53 5.52 -11.41
N LEU A 57 2.55 6.30 -11.74
CA LEU A 57 3.78 5.84 -12.39
C LEU A 57 5.00 5.99 -11.47
N LEU A 58 4.83 6.55 -10.28
CA LEU A 58 5.78 6.46 -9.18
C LEU A 58 5.28 5.46 -8.14
N MET A 59 6.21 4.65 -7.64
CA MET A 59 5.88 3.64 -6.65
C MET A 59 7.01 3.43 -5.62
N PRO A 60 6.78 3.66 -4.32
CA PRO A 60 7.80 3.45 -3.29
C PRO A 60 8.03 1.96 -3.05
N LEU A 61 9.29 1.56 -2.98
CA LEU A 61 9.73 0.17 -2.89
C LEU A 61 10.04 -0.24 -1.44
N TRP A 62 9.05 -0.05 -0.56
CA TRP A 62 9.17 -0.41 0.85
C TRP A 62 9.62 -1.86 1.07
N PRO A 63 10.47 -2.13 2.09
CA PRO A 63 11.01 -1.18 3.07
C PRO A 63 12.24 -0.38 2.60
N SER A 64 12.67 -0.53 1.35
CA SER A 64 13.83 0.21 0.83
C SER A 64 13.43 1.67 0.55
N PRO A 65 14.29 2.67 0.84
CA PRO A 65 14.03 4.09 0.56
C PRO A 65 14.22 4.41 -0.93
N GLN A 66 13.61 3.60 -1.79
CA GLN A 66 13.72 3.66 -3.24
C GLN A 66 12.34 3.88 -3.86
N VAL A 67 12.30 4.47 -5.04
CA VAL A 67 11.08 4.64 -5.82
C VAL A 67 11.26 4.06 -7.21
N LEU A 68 10.32 3.25 -7.66
CA LEU A 68 10.20 2.85 -9.05
C LEU A 68 9.46 3.94 -9.83
N ALA A 69 10.14 4.55 -10.80
CA ALA A 69 9.52 5.42 -11.79
C ALA A 69 9.32 4.66 -13.10
N VAL A 70 8.11 4.65 -13.64
CA VAL A 70 7.78 3.90 -14.86
C VAL A 70 7.49 4.82 -16.02
N ASP A 71 8.21 4.61 -17.12
CA ASP A 71 7.84 5.15 -18.43
C ASP A 71 6.96 4.12 -19.17
N PRO A 72 5.67 4.46 -19.40
CA PRO A 72 4.75 3.57 -20.05
C PRO A 72 5.09 3.34 -21.53
N GLU A 73 5.70 4.30 -22.22
CA GLU A 73 5.98 4.24 -23.65
C GLU A 73 7.16 3.30 -23.94
N THR A 74 8.25 3.43 -23.18
CA THR A 74 9.40 2.53 -23.32
C THR A 74 9.25 1.23 -22.53
N GLN A 75 8.21 1.13 -21.69
CA GLN A 75 7.99 0.01 -20.77
C GLN A 75 9.19 -0.20 -19.85
N THR A 76 9.80 0.89 -19.39
CA THR A 76 10.99 0.85 -18.53
C THR A 76 10.62 1.37 -17.16
N GLY A 77 10.99 0.61 -16.13
CA GLY A 77 10.99 1.06 -14.75
C GLY A 77 12.40 1.41 -14.32
N TRP A 78 12.61 2.59 -13.77
CA TRP A 78 13.88 3.01 -13.16
C TRP A 78 13.77 3.00 -11.65
N ILE A 79 14.76 2.43 -10.98
CA ILE A 79 14.85 2.45 -9.53
C ILE A 79 15.63 3.70 -9.13
N LEU A 80 14.93 4.61 -8.46
CA LEU A 80 15.42 5.88 -7.96
C LEU A 80 15.84 5.73 -6.49
N HIS A 81 16.99 6.29 -6.14
CA HIS A 81 17.50 6.37 -4.77
C HIS A 81 18.11 7.76 -4.52
N ASP A 82 18.11 8.22 -3.27
CA ASP A 82 18.60 9.54 -2.87
C ASP A 82 20.03 9.90 -3.38
N ALA A 83 20.93 8.92 -3.44
CA ALA A 83 22.31 9.06 -3.87
C ALA A 83 22.43 9.46 -5.34
N GLN A 84 21.45 9.13 -6.18
CA GLN A 84 21.45 9.50 -7.61
C GLN A 84 21.16 10.99 -7.82
N ALA A 85 20.51 11.64 -6.85
CA ALA A 85 20.28 13.07 -6.88
C ALA A 85 21.54 13.89 -6.56
N VAL A 86 22.61 13.24 -6.08
CA VAL A 86 23.92 13.85 -5.85
C VAL A 86 24.73 13.75 -7.15
N GLY A 87 24.73 14.83 -7.94
CA GLY A 87 25.56 14.93 -9.15
C GLY A 87 24.85 14.66 -10.48
N GLU A 88 23.51 14.78 -10.54
CA GLU A 88 22.71 14.60 -11.76
C GLU A 88 22.97 13.24 -12.46
N MET A 89 23.26 12.21 -11.67
CA MET A 89 23.56 10.89 -12.21
C MET A 89 22.26 10.25 -12.72
N PRO A 90 22.26 9.66 -13.93
CA PRO A 90 21.10 8.94 -14.42
C PRO A 90 20.83 7.69 -13.56
N PRO A 91 19.59 7.18 -13.53
CA PRO A 91 19.28 5.94 -12.83
C PRO A 91 20.13 4.79 -13.40
N MET A 92 20.89 4.14 -12.53
CA MET A 92 21.78 3.04 -12.93
C MET A 92 21.07 1.68 -12.97
N GLU A 93 19.92 1.59 -12.31
CA GLU A 93 19.12 0.37 -12.23
C GLU A 93 17.81 0.55 -12.99
N SER A 94 17.56 -0.34 -13.94
CA SER A 94 16.32 -0.36 -14.71
C SER A 94 15.82 -1.79 -14.88
N LEU A 95 14.50 -1.90 -14.97
CA LEU A 95 13.79 -3.12 -15.28
C LEU A 95 12.91 -2.89 -16.51
N ARG A 96 12.93 -3.84 -17.44
CA ARG A 96 12.04 -3.79 -18.60
C ARG A 96 10.76 -4.53 -18.30
N LEU A 97 9.65 -3.81 -18.34
CA LEU A 97 8.31 -4.36 -18.23
C LEU A 97 7.98 -5.12 -19.51
N ARG A 98 7.30 -6.25 -19.35
CA ARG A 98 6.82 -7.08 -20.46
C ARG A 98 5.30 -7.04 -20.47
N SER A 99 4.72 -7.01 -21.66
CA SER A 99 3.27 -7.06 -21.92
C SER A 99 2.50 -5.77 -21.61
N GLY A 100 1.99 -5.11 -22.65
CA GLY A 100 1.06 -3.97 -22.55
C GLY A 100 1.66 -2.64 -22.07
N ILE A 101 0.91 -1.55 -22.24
CA ILE A 101 1.31 -0.22 -21.74
C ILE A 101 0.80 -0.08 -20.29
N PRO A 102 1.69 0.04 -19.29
CA PRO A 102 1.26 0.14 -17.89
C PRO A 102 0.50 1.45 -17.66
N GLN A 103 -0.70 1.35 -17.10
CA GLN A 103 -1.52 2.53 -16.75
C GLN A 103 -1.35 2.95 -15.28
N LYS A 104 -1.02 1.99 -14.42
CA LYS A 104 -0.77 2.17 -12.98
C LYS A 104 0.23 1.14 -12.50
N VAL A 105 1.05 1.53 -11.54
CA VAL A 105 1.93 0.65 -10.78
C VAL A 105 1.51 0.71 -9.32
N ALA A 106 1.59 -0.42 -8.62
CA ALA A 106 1.29 -0.51 -7.19
C ALA A 106 2.19 -1.59 -6.56
N VAL A 107 2.73 -1.31 -5.36
CA VAL A 107 3.34 -2.35 -4.53
C VAL A 107 2.23 -3.12 -3.86
N ALA A 108 2.22 -4.43 -4.08
CA ALA A 108 1.58 -5.35 -3.19
C ALA A 108 2.70 -6.08 -2.44
N ASP A 109 2.90 -5.78 -1.15
CA ASP A 109 3.74 -6.64 -0.32
C ASP A 109 3.06 -8.01 -0.24
N ARG A 110 3.63 -8.95 -0.99
CA ARG A 110 3.21 -10.35 -1.07
C ARG A 110 4.40 -11.26 -0.81
N SER A 111 5.37 -10.77 -0.03
CA SER A 111 6.56 -11.53 0.31
C SER A 111 6.14 -12.78 1.07
N PHE A 112 6.48 -13.94 0.49
CA PHE A 112 6.27 -15.24 1.10
C PHE A 112 7.24 -15.38 2.27
N ARG A 113 6.71 -15.52 3.49
CA ARG A 113 7.51 -15.72 4.70
C ARG A 113 7.55 -17.20 5.03
N GLU A 114 8.74 -17.72 5.27
CA GLU A 114 8.89 -19.10 5.74
C GLU A 114 8.34 -19.21 7.16
N VAL A 115 7.30 -20.03 7.35
CA VAL A 115 6.64 -20.23 8.65
C VAL A 115 7.03 -21.57 9.29
N GLN A 116 7.48 -22.52 8.48
CA GLN A 116 8.07 -23.80 8.85
C GLN A 116 9.06 -24.20 7.74
N GLY A 117 9.96 -25.14 8.01
CA GLY A 117 10.93 -25.59 7.00
C GLY A 117 10.27 -26.00 5.69
N GLY A 118 10.48 -25.22 4.64
CA GLY A 118 9.91 -25.43 3.30
C GLY A 118 8.44 -25.01 3.12
N VAL A 119 7.82 -24.37 4.12
CA VAL A 119 6.44 -23.86 4.06
C VAL A 119 6.45 -22.34 4.10
N PHE A 120 5.87 -21.72 3.08
CA PHE A 120 5.85 -20.27 2.96
C PHE A 120 4.41 -19.73 2.89
N GLU A 121 4.13 -18.65 3.61
CA GLU A 121 2.81 -18.02 3.68
C GLU A 121 2.87 -16.54 3.25
N THR A 122 1.78 -16.07 2.62
CA THR A 122 1.54 -14.66 2.33
C THR A 122 0.04 -14.36 2.41
N VAL A 123 -0.32 -13.10 2.67
CA VAL A 123 -1.70 -12.61 2.64
C VAL A 123 -1.79 -11.41 1.71
N GLY A 124 -2.83 -11.33 0.89
CA GLY A 124 -3.04 -10.20 -0.01
C GLY A 124 -4.51 -9.97 -0.32
N VAL A 125 -4.87 -8.72 -0.59
CA VAL A 125 -6.20 -8.33 -1.08
C VAL A 125 -6.14 -8.21 -2.60
N ILE A 126 -7.07 -8.87 -3.28
CA ILE A 126 -7.12 -8.95 -4.74
C ILE A 126 -8.57 -8.72 -5.18
N ALA A 127 -8.76 -8.06 -6.33
CA ALA A 127 -10.09 -7.83 -6.88
C ALA A 127 -10.80 -9.15 -7.19
N GLY A 128 -12.13 -9.13 -7.27
CA GLY A 128 -12.86 -10.29 -7.76
C GLY A 128 -12.55 -10.57 -9.24
N GLY A 129 -12.55 -11.83 -9.63
CA GLY A 129 -12.25 -12.28 -10.99
C GLY A 129 -11.18 -13.38 -11.07
N PRO A 130 -10.79 -13.77 -12.29
CA PRO A 130 -9.72 -14.73 -12.52
C PRO A 130 -8.35 -14.11 -12.26
N HIS A 131 -7.48 -14.85 -11.56
CA HIS A 131 -6.11 -14.44 -11.24
C HIS A 131 -5.13 -15.58 -11.48
N GLU A 132 -3.87 -15.22 -11.60
CA GLU A 132 -2.75 -16.16 -11.66
C GLU A 132 -1.74 -15.77 -10.58
N LEU A 133 -1.34 -16.75 -9.76
CA LEU A 133 -0.25 -16.62 -8.80
C LEU A 133 1.03 -17.13 -9.47
N ILE A 134 2.01 -16.26 -9.62
CA ILE A 134 3.33 -16.60 -10.13
C ILE A 134 4.29 -16.68 -8.95
N LEU A 135 4.86 -17.85 -8.71
CA LEU A 135 5.85 -18.11 -7.67
C LEU A 135 7.22 -18.27 -8.31
N THR A 136 8.23 -17.59 -7.78
CA THR A 136 9.63 -17.75 -8.18
C THR A 136 10.50 -17.96 -6.95
N THR A 137 11.44 -18.90 -7.02
CA THR A 137 12.42 -19.19 -5.96
C THR A 137 13.69 -18.35 -6.06
N GLY A 138 13.70 -17.33 -6.92
CA GLY A 138 14.83 -16.41 -7.12
C GLY A 138 15.42 -16.49 -8.53
N ILE A 139 16.52 -15.75 -8.76
CA ILE A 139 17.18 -15.66 -10.06
C ILE A 139 17.76 -17.04 -10.43
N GLY A 140 17.34 -17.59 -11.57
CA GLY A 140 17.73 -18.94 -12.02
C GLY A 140 16.98 -20.08 -11.33
N GLY A 141 15.99 -19.77 -10.50
CA GLY A 141 15.15 -20.74 -9.79
C GLY A 141 13.99 -21.28 -10.60
N LEU A 142 13.16 -22.09 -9.92
CA LEU A 142 11.91 -22.61 -10.46
C LEU A 142 10.82 -21.54 -10.43
N THR A 143 10.03 -21.49 -11.51
CA THR A 143 8.82 -20.68 -11.62
C THR A 143 7.59 -21.59 -11.72
N ALA A 144 6.56 -21.31 -10.93
CA ALA A 144 5.26 -21.98 -11.01
C ALA A 144 4.13 -20.97 -11.18
N CYS A 145 3.20 -21.27 -12.08
CA CYS A 145 2.00 -20.45 -12.31
C CYS A 145 0.77 -21.24 -11.86
N LEU A 146 -0.03 -20.64 -10.96
CA LEU A 146 -1.20 -21.26 -10.36
C LEU A 146 -2.41 -20.36 -10.61
N GLY A 147 -3.34 -20.79 -11.46
CA GLY A 147 -4.60 -20.10 -11.67
C GLY A 147 -5.53 -20.25 -10.48
N PHE A 148 -6.23 -19.17 -10.10
CA PHE A 148 -7.27 -19.20 -9.08
C PHE A 148 -8.32 -18.11 -9.31
N ASP A 149 -9.56 -18.38 -8.91
CA ASP A 149 -10.67 -17.43 -9.02
C ASP A 149 -10.99 -16.79 -7.66
N VAL A 150 -11.07 -15.46 -7.63
CA VAL A 150 -11.51 -14.70 -6.46
C VAL A 150 -12.97 -14.33 -6.63
N ARG A 151 -13.84 -14.86 -5.76
CA ARG A 151 -15.26 -14.49 -5.76
C ARG A 151 -15.44 -13.07 -5.20
N GLY A 152 -15.97 -12.16 -6.02
CA GLY A 152 -16.25 -10.77 -5.65
C GLY A 152 -16.57 -9.91 -6.88
N GLY A 153 -17.13 -8.71 -6.69
CA GLY A 153 -17.38 -7.78 -7.79
C GLY A 153 -16.07 -7.30 -8.44
N ALA A 154 -16.03 -7.27 -9.78
CA ALA A 154 -14.83 -6.95 -10.56
C ALA A 154 -14.55 -5.43 -10.71
N ASP A 155 -15.34 -4.55 -10.10
CA ASP A 155 -15.23 -3.12 -10.35
C ASP A 155 -15.48 -2.28 -9.09
N ARG A 156 -14.57 -1.33 -8.80
CA ARG A 156 -14.71 -0.30 -7.76
C ARG A 156 -14.28 1.07 -8.30
N ALA A 157 -14.52 1.35 -9.58
CA ALA A 157 -14.21 2.67 -10.15
C ALA A 157 -15.02 3.84 -9.53
N GLN A 158 -16.07 3.55 -8.75
CA GLN A 158 -16.95 4.56 -8.13
C GLN A 158 -17.04 4.50 -6.60
N ALA A 159 -16.27 3.63 -5.94
CA ALA A 159 -16.34 3.52 -4.48
C ALA A 159 -15.55 4.66 -3.82
N GLN A 160 -16.20 5.41 -2.93
CA GLN A 160 -15.60 6.45 -2.12
C GLN A 160 -14.50 5.84 -1.23
N ALA A 161 -13.29 6.39 -1.32
CA ALA A 161 -12.21 5.98 -0.44
C ALA A 161 -12.52 6.38 1.01
N ILE A 162 -12.35 5.44 1.93
CA ILE A 162 -12.54 5.64 3.37
C ILE A 162 -11.30 5.20 4.14
N MET A 163 -11.03 5.88 5.26
CA MET A 163 -10.03 5.48 6.23
C MET A 163 -10.69 4.80 7.43
N LEU A 164 -9.97 3.88 8.06
CA LEU A 164 -10.39 3.24 9.30
C LEU A 164 -9.41 3.67 10.40
N SER A 165 -9.95 4.05 11.54
CA SER A 165 -9.19 4.30 12.76
C SER A 165 -9.62 3.28 13.81
N VAL A 166 -8.64 2.73 14.53
CA VAL A 166 -8.88 1.87 15.70
C VAL A 166 -8.42 2.62 16.93
N VAL A 167 -9.33 2.77 17.91
CA VAL A 167 -9.08 3.47 19.16
C VAL A 167 -8.98 2.45 20.28
N SER A 168 -7.86 2.47 20.98
CA SER A 168 -7.66 1.73 22.22
C SER A 168 -8.08 2.59 23.41
N ALA A 169 -8.84 2.02 24.36
CA ALA A 169 -9.16 2.70 25.62
C ALA A 169 -7.91 2.93 26.48
N ASP A 170 -7.02 1.93 26.55
CA ASP A 170 -5.93 1.88 27.53
C ASP A 170 -4.52 2.07 26.89
N GLY A 171 -4.45 2.70 25.71
CA GLY A 171 -3.17 2.99 25.04
C GLY A 171 -2.43 1.77 24.44
N GLY A 172 -3.09 0.63 24.25
CA GLY A 172 -2.58 -0.53 23.52
C GLY A 172 -3.34 -1.81 23.84
N TYR A 173 -3.12 -2.85 23.03
CA TYR A 173 -3.76 -4.15 23.17
C TYR A 173 -2.82 -5.18 23.78
N ARG A 174 -3.34 -6.18 24.50
CA ARG A 174 -2.54 -7.26 25.07
C ARG A 174 -2.98 -8.64 24.61
N ALA A 175 -2.00 -9.50 24.40
CA ALA A 175 -2.21 -10.89 24.07
C ALA A 175 -2.86 -11.66 25.24
N GLY A 176 -3.65 -12.67 24.90
CA GLY A 176 -4.25 -13.58 25.85
C GLY A 176 -5.43 -13.01 26.65
N ARG A 177 -5.83 -11.75 26.44
CA ARG A 177 -6.98 -11.11 27.09
C ARG A 177 -8.05 -10.71 26.08
N GLU A 178 -9.30 -10.68 26.52
CA GLU A 178 -10.38 -10.10 25.72
C GLU A 178 -10.24 -8.57 25.74
N GLU A 179 -9.97 -8.00 24.57
CA GLU A 179 -9.75 -6.57 24.38
C GLU A 179 -10.99 -5.92 23.76
N ALA A 180 -11.31 -4.69 24.18
CA ALA A 180 -12.35 -3.88 23.57
C ALA A 180 -11.76 -3.05 22.44
N LEU A 181 -12.35 -3.16 21.24
CA LEU A 181 -11.93 -2.41 20.06
C LEU A 181 -13.02 -1.43 19.66
N SER A 182 -12.63 -0.17 19.48
CA SER A 182 -13.50 0.88 18.96
C SER A 182 -13.01 1.33 17.58
N PHE A 183 -13.89 1.32 16.59
CA PHE A 183 -13.60 1.63 15.20
C PHE A 183 -14.33 2.89 14.76
N ILE A 184 -13.68 3.70 13.93
CA ILE A 184 -14.26 4.87 13.29
C ILE A 184 -13.90 4.83 11.82
N PHE A 185 -14.91 4.92 10.95
CA PHE A 185 -14.70 5.15 9.53
C PHE A 185 -14.66 6.64 9.26
N HIS A 186 -13.76 7.07 8.38
CA HIS A 186 -13.63 8.45 7.94
C HIS A 186 -13.69 8.50 6.42
N ASP A 187 -14.23 9.58 5.88
CA ASP A 187 -14.00 9.89 4.47
C ASP A 187 -12.58 10.43 4.25
N ILE A 188 -12.24 10.74 2.99
CA ILE A 188 -10.94 11.32 2.63
C ILE A 188 -10.65 12.70 3.28
N SER A 189 -11.68 13.39 3.78
CA SER A 189 -11.55 14.67 4.47
C SER A 189 -11.33 14.50 5.98
N GLY A 190 -11.37 13.26 6.48
CA GLY A 190 -11.28 12.94 7.90
C GLY A 190 -12.64 12.98 8.63
N THR A 191 -13.73 13.27 7.93
CA THR A 191 -15.07 13.37 8.52
C THR A 191 -15.58 11.97 8.88
N PRO A 192 -16.05 11.74 10.13
CA PRO A 192 -16.57 10.45 10.54
C PRO A 192 -17.79 10.02 9.71
N ILE A 193 -17.74 8.79 9.19
CA ILE A 193 -18.84 8.13 8.49
C ILE A 193 -19.56 7.22 9.48
N ARG A 194 -20.89 7.37 9.55
CA ARG A 194 -21.72 6.53 10.39
C ARG A 194 -21.95 5.18 9.71
N VAL A 195 -21.53 4.12 10.39
CA VAL A 195 -21.76 2.73 9.98
C VAL A 195 -22.40 1.99 11.15
N GLU A 196 -23.57 1.39 10.93
CA GLU A 196 -24.34 0.73 12.00
C GLU A 196 -23.74 -0.62 12.42
N ARG A 197 -23.13 -1.34 11.46
CA ARG A 197 -22.52 -2.66 11.66
C ARG A 197 -21.44 -2.89 10.60
N ALA A 198 -20.32 -3.46 11.02
CA ALA A 198 -19.29 -3.96 10.10
C ALA A 198 -18.70 -5.28 10.62
N GLU A 199 -18.48 -6.23 9.71
CA GLU A 199 -17.69 -7.41 10.00
C GLU A 199 -16.22 -7.10 9.71
N PHE A 200 -15.31 -7.66 10.49
CA PHE A 200 -13.88 -7.51 10.29
C PHE A 200 -13.17 -8.86 10.33
N VAL A 201 -12.12 -8.95 9.53
CA VAL A 201 -11.11 -10.00 9.55
C VAL A 201 -9.82 -9.40 10.11
N VAL A 202 -9.23 -10.11 11.05
CA VAL A 202 -8.05 -9.68 11.80
C VAL A 202 -6.96 -10.75 11.70
N PRO A 203 -6.23 -10.83 10.58
CA PRO A 203 -5.12 -11.75 10.44
C PRO A 203 -3.94 -11.30 11.30
N SER A 204 -3.28 -12.28 11.91
CA SER A 204 -1.92 -12.07 12.40
C SER A 204 -0.95 -11.89 11.24
N LEU A 205 0.05 -11.02 11.40
CA LEU A 205 1.18 -10.92 10.48
C LEU A 205 2.40 -11.73 10.94
N SER A 206 2.29 -12.40 12.09
CA SER A 206 3.35 -13.23 12.69
C SER A 206 3.01 -14.71 12.70
N THR A 207 1.74 -15.08 12.55
CA THR A 207 1.27 -16.47 12.56
C THR A 207 0.13 -16.66 11.56
N SER A 208 -0.28 -17.90 11.33
CA SER A 208 -1.43 -18.26 10.49
C SER A 208 -2.79 -17.99 11.13
N TRP A 209 -2.83 -17.40 12.33
CA TRP A 209 -4.09 -17.12 13.02
C TRP A 209 -4.89 -16.01 12.34
N VAL A 210 -6.20 -16.22 12.23
CA VAL A 210 -7.14 -15.22 11.70
C VAL A 210 -8.34 -15.08 12.63
N GLY A 211 -8.51 -13.88 13.18
CA GLY A 211 -9.68 -13.48 13.94
C GLY A 211 -10.81 -13.00 13.03
N ARG A 212 -12.05 -13.20 13.47
CA ARG A 212 -13.23 -12.54 12.90
C ARG A 212 -14.03 -11.91 14.01
N LEU A 213 -14.53 -10.70 13.77
CA LEU A 213 -15.37 -9.99 14.73
C LEU A 213 -16.43 -9.17 14.00
N VAL A 214 -17.55 -8.95 14.67
CA VAL A 214 -18.60 -8.05 14.20
C VAL A 214 -18.65 -6.87 15.14
N ALA A 215 -18.37 -5.68 14.63
CA ALA A 215 -18.55 -4.45 15.37
C ALA A 215 -19.94 -3.88 15.13
N ARG A 216 -20.54 -3.32 16.19
CA ARG A 216 -21.85 -2.66 16.15
C ARG A 216 -21.74 -1.26 16.71
N LEU A 217 -22.57 -0.36 16.22
CA LEU A 217 -22.55 1.02 16.67
C LEU A 217 -22.90 1.11 18.16
N GLY A 218 -21.99 1.68 18.93
CA GLY A 218 -22.14 1.97 20.35
C GLY A 218 -22.76 3.34 20.61
N PRO A 219 -23.10 3.63 21.87
CA PRO A 219 -23.70 4.89 22.29
C PRO A 219 -22.76 6.10 22.12
N ASP A 220 -21.46 5.86 22.03
CA ASP A 220 -20.42 6.87 21.77
C ASP A 220 -20.26 7.22 20.27
N GLY A 221 -21.12 6.67 19.42
CA GLY A 221 -21.06 6.87 17.97
C GLY A 221 -19.92 6.12 17.28
N ARG A 222 -19.25 5.19 17.98
CA ARG A 222 -18.17 4.36 17.44
C ARG A 222 -18.65 2.93 17.25
N LEU A 223 -18.09 2.23 16.28
CA LEU A 223 -18.31 0.79 16.15
C LEU A 223 -17.52 0.07 17.24
N GLN A 224 -18.17 -0.78 18.02
CA GLN A 224 -17.55 -1.49 19.14
C GLN A 224 -17.59 -3.00 18.93
N ALA A 225 -16.49 -3.67 19.28
CA ALA A 225 -16.38 -5.12 19.31
C ALA A 225 -15.43 -5.59 20.41
N ARG A 226 -15.36 -6.90 20.60
CA ARG A 226 -14.35 -7.54 21.45
C ARG A 226 -13.60 -8.60 20.67
N LEU A 227 -12.30 -8.71 20.91
CA LEU A 227 -11.45 -9.74 20.34
C LEU A 227 -10.39 -10.14 21.36
N ARG A 228 -10.13 -11.44 21.46
CA ARG A 228 -8.97 -11.95 22.21
C ARG A 228 -7.84 -12.23 21.24
N PHE A 229 -6.77 -11.45 21.32
CA PHE A 229 -5.56 -11.69 20.54
C PHE A 229 -4.82 -12.92 21.10
N PRO A 230 -4.44 -13.89 20.27
CA PRO A 230 -3.83 -15.13 20.74
C PRO A 230 -2.37 -14.98 21.19
N HIS A 231 -1.64 -14.00 20.63
CA HIS A 231 -0.23 -13.76 20.89
C HIS A 231 0.12 -12.28 20.67
N ALA A 232 1.31 -11.89 21.11
CA ALA A 232 1.85 -10.54 20.87
C ALA A 232 2.35 -10.40 19.42
N GLY A 233 2.47 -9.16 18.95
CA GLY A 233 2.96 -8.79 17.64
C GLY A 233 1.92 -8.09 16.75
N PRO A 234 2.24 -7.91 15.46
CA PRO A 234 1.41 -7.18 14.52
C PRO A 234 0.18 -7.97 14.04
N PHE A 235 -0.95 -7.27 14.00
CA PHE A 235 -2.21 -7.72 13.40
C PHE A 235 -2.70 -6.66 12.42
N ALA A 236 -3.23 -7.09 11.28
CA ALA A 236 -3.92 -6.19 10.38
C ALA A 236 -5.42 -6.29 10.61
N VAL A 237 -6.16 -5.20 10.43
CA VAL A 237 -7.62 -5.16 10.58
C VAL A 237 -8.26 -4.69 9.29
N TYR A 238 -9.19 -5.51 8.77
CA TYR A 238 -9.89 -5.24 7.52
C TYR A 238 -11.39 -5.46 7.68
N PRO A 239 -12.25 -4.52 7.24
CA PRO A 239 -13.67 -4.75 7.15
C PRO A 239 -13.98 -5.72 6.00
N VAL A 240 -14.85 -6.69 6.28
CA VAL A 240 -15.42 -7.62 5.31
C VAL A 240 -16.85 -7.19 5.04
N GLY A 241 -17.17 -6.94 3.77
CA GLY A 241 -18.52 -6.51 3.39
C GLY A 241 -18.83 -5.06 3.72
N LEU A 242 -17.88 -4.15 3.43
CA LEU A 242 -18.23 -2.72 3.33
C LEU A 242 -19.37 -2.53 2.32
N PRO A 243 -20.25 -1.53 2.54
CA PRO A 243 -21.18 -1.06 1.52
C PRO A 243 -20.46 -0.89 0.17
N PRO A 244 -21.12 -1.25 -0.96
CA PRO A 244 -20.46 -1.32 -2.27
C PRO A 244 -19.93 0.03 -2.74
N ASP A 245 -20.48 1.13 -2.22
CA ASP A 245 -20.07 2.52 -2.44
C ASP A 245 -18.84 2.93 -1.62
N LEU A 246 -18.33 2.08 -0.72
CA LEU A 246 -17.16 2.38 0.11
C LEU A 246 -15.97 1.46 -0.18
N LYS A 247 -14.77 2.05 -0.22
CA LYS A 247 -13.50 1.34 -0.40
C LYS A 247 -12.51 1.77 0.67
N LEU A 248 -12.02 0.81 1.46
CA LEU A 248 -10.94 1.08 2.40
C LEU A 248 -9.66 1.51 1.65
N GLY A 249 -9.09 2.65 2.05
CA GLY A 249 -7.84 3.19 1.50
C GLY A 249 -6.61 2.41 1.96
N SER A 250 -6.58 2.02 3.23
CA SER A 250 -5.48 1.23 3.82
C SER A 250 -5.98 0.38 4.99
N ALA A 251 -5.33 -0.76 5.20
CA ALA A 251 -5.49 -1.54 6.43
C ALA A 251 -5.11 -0.72 7.65
N VAL A 252 -5.69 -1.04 8.80
CA VAL A 252 -5.11 -0.61 10.09
C VAL A 252 -4.21 -1.70 10.61
N LEU A 253 -3.00 -1.32 11.04
CA LEU A 253 -2.09 -2.20 11.75
C LEU A 253 -2.20 -1.94 13.25
N LEU A 254 -2.31 -3.01 14.02
CA LEU A 254 -2.33 -3.01 15.47
C LEU A 254 -1.09 -3.73 15.98
N GLU A 255 -0.38 -3.08 16.90
CA GLU A 255 0.68 -3.73 17.66
C GLU A 255 0.12 -4.22 18.99
N VAL A 256 0.15 -5.54 19.20
CA VAL A 256 -0.35 -6.19 20.41
C VAL A 256 0.83 -6.60 21.29
N LYS A 257 0.76 -6.30 22.59
CA LYS A 257 1.82 -6.59 23.57
C LYS A 257 1.64 -7.91 24.30
#